data_AF-A0A959WQL7-F1
#
_entry.id   AF-A0A959WQL7-F1
#
_cell.length_a   1.000
_cell.length_b   1.000
_cell.length_c   1.000
_cell.angle_alpha   90.00
_cell.angle_beta   90.00
_cell.angle_gamma   90.00
#
_symmetry.space_group_name_H-M   'P 1'
#
loop_
_entity.id
_entity.type
_entity.pdbx_description
1 polymer ?
#
loop_
_entity_poly.entity_id
_entity_poly.type
_entity_poly.pdbx_seq_one_letter_code
_entity_poly.pdbx_strand_id
1 'polypeptide(L)'
;MYLLEFVNQVREAQSYEGLAQLPPPGADGSTPLELAMGCRLERGLMRLSTPQAAAAVSDATGLPMAPDHVSVALPQALALHAEEVASARGYRTGAAAG
;
A
#
# COMPACT_ATOMS: atom_id res chain seq x y z
N MET A 1 -4.12 13.98 -9.03
CA MET A 1 -4.50 12.56 -9.07
C MET A 1 -5.26 12.26 -7.80
N TYR A 2 -6.51 11.83 -7.91
CA TYR A 2 -7.34 11.54 -6.73
C TYR A 2 -6.92 10.20 -6.13
N LEU A 3 -7.00 10.08 -4.79
CA LEU A 3 -6.60 8.89 -4.05
C LEU A 3 -7.23 7.60 -4.61
N LEU A 4 -8.51 7.65 -4.97
CA LEU A 4 -9.25 6.52 -5.51
C LEU A 4 -8.77 6.10 -6.91
N GLU A 5 -8.35 7.06 -7.75
CA GLU A 5 -7.78 6.74 -9.07
C GLU A 5 -6.47 5.99 -8.92
N PHE A 6 -5.59 6.44 -8.00
CA PHE A 6 -4.34 5.74 -7.71
C PHE A 6 -4.60 4.33 -7.20
N VAL A 7 -5.53 4.17 -6.26
CA VAL A 7 -5.94 2.87 -5.75
C VAL A 7 -6.46 1.98 -6.87
N ASN A 8 -7.29 2.49 -7.76
CA ASN A 8 -7.82 1.71 -8.88
C ASN A 8 -6.73 1.32 -9.87
N GLN A 9 -5.79 2.20 -10.17
CA GLN A 9 -4.65 1.89 -11.02
C GLN A 9 -3.78 0.77 -10.43
N VAL A 10 -3.52 0.81 -9.12
CA VAL A 10 -2.80 -0.26 -8.39
C VAL A 10 -3.60 -1.57 -8.37
N ARG A 11 -4.93 -1.51 -8.30
CA ARG A 11 -5.82 -2.69 -8.33
C ARG A 11 -5.87 -3.31 -9.72
N GLU A 12 -6.06 -2.52 -10.76
CA GLU A 12 -6.08 -2.97 -12.14
C GLU A 12 -4.75 -3.62 -12.53
N ALA A 13 -3.62 -3.05 -12.11
CA ALA A 13 -2.30 -3.65 -12.28
C ALA A 13 -2.17 -5.05 -11.62
N GLN A 14 -2.93 -5.29 -10.56
CA GLN A 14 -3.00 -6.57 -9.87
C GLN A 14 -4.17 -7.45 -10.35
N SER A 15 -4.83 -7.08 -11.44
CA SER A 15 -6.01 -7.77 -11.98
C SER A 15 -7.21 -7.83 -11.02
N TYR A 16 -7.33 -6.84 -10.13
CA TYR A 16 -8.51 -6.62 -9.30
C TYR A 16 -9.46 -5.61 -9.93
N GLU A 17 -10.76 -5.78 -9.71
CA GLU A 17 -11.77 -4.78 -10.11
C GLU A 17 -11.60 -3.47 -9.33
N GLY A 18 -11.84 -2.35 -10.01
CA GLY A 18 -11.83 -1.02 -9.41
C GLY A 18 -12.88 -0.86 -8.32
N LEU A 19 -12.61 0.02 -7.36
CA LEU A 19 -13.49 0.38 -6.27
C LEU A 19 -14.14 1.74 -6.52
N ALA A 20 -15.43 1.82 -6.20
CA ALA A 20 -16.16 3.09 -6.14
C ALA A 20 -15.87 3.88 -4.85
N GLN A 21 -15.47 3.19 -3.79
CA GLN A 21 -15.11 3.78 -2.50
C GLN A 21 -14.10 2.91 -1.75
N LEU A 22 -13.31 3.52 -0.86
CA LEU A 22 -12.40 2.78 0.00
C LEU A 22 -13.20 1.86 0.94
N PRO A 23 -12.71 0.63 1.20
CA PRO A 23 -13.30 -0.25 2.19
C PRO A 23 -13.14 0.35 3.59
N PRO A 24 -13.97 -0.06 4.57
CA PRO A 24 -13.75 0.29 5.97
C PRO A 24 -12.41 -0.28 6.47
N PRO A 25 -11.83 0.28 7.55
CA PRO A 25 -10.64 -0.28 8.19
C PRO A 25 -10.87 -1.74 8.60
N GLY A 26 -9.86 -2.58 8.38
CA GLY A 26 -9.96 -4.02 8.64
C GLY A 26 -9.92 -4.34 10.13
N ALA A 27 -10.56 -5.44 10.51
CA ALA A 27 -10.56 -5.93 11.90
C ALA A 27 -9.14 -6.23 12.42
N ASP A 28 -8.22 -6.61 11.53
CA ASP A 28 -6.80 -6.86 11.84
C ASP A 28 -5.96 -5.57 12.04
N GLY A 29 -6.61 -4.40 12.01
CA GLY A 29 -5.93 -3.11 12.07
C GLY A 29 -5.20 -2.74 10.78
N SER A 30 -5.55 -3.38 9.66
CA SER A 30 -5.15 -2.96 8.32
C SER A 30 -5.91 -1.70 7.92
N THR A 31 -5.19 -0.75 7.36
CA THR A 31 -5.79 0.53 6.94
C THR A 31 -6.71 0.32 5.74
N PRO A 32 -7.71 1.20 5.55
CA PRO A 32 -8.58 1.13 4.37
C PRO A 32 -7.78 1.18 3.06
N LEU A 33 -6.63 1.88 3.04
CA LEU A 33 -5.74 1.95 1.88
C LEU A 33 -4.99 0.64 1.61
N GLU A 34 -4.43 0.00 2.64
CA GLU A 34 -3.80 -1.32 2.51
C GLU A 34 -4.80 -2.35 1.97
N LEU A 35 -6.04 -2.33 2.49
CA LEU A 35 -7.11 -3.23 2.04
C LEU A 35 -7.55 -2.93 0.61
N ALA A 36 -7.70 -1.64 0.27
CA ALA A 36 -8.10 -1.24 -1.06
C ALA A 36 -7.04 -1.63 -2.10
N MET A 37 -5.76 -1.44 -1.80
CA MET A 37 -4.67 -1.75 -2.72
C MET A 37 -4.22 -3.21 -2.66
N GLY A 38 -4.60 -3.97 -1.63
CA GLY A 38 -4.09 -5.34 -1.44
C GLY A 38 -2.60 -5.38 -1.11
N CYS A 39 -2.06 -4.31 -0.54
CA CYS A 39 -0.64 -4.15 -0.24
C CYS A 39 -0.42 -3.73 1.22
N ARG A 40 0.81 -3.88 1.70
CA ARG A 40 1.24 -3.35 3.00
C ARG A 40 1.92 -1.99 2.80
N LEU A 41 1.50 -1.00 3.57
CA LEU A 41 2.17 0.30 3.60
C LEU A 41 3.35 0.25 4.56
N GLU A 42 4.54 0.51 4.03
CA GLU A 42 5.79 0.71 4.77
C GLU A 42 6.30 2.14 4.56
N ARG A 43 7.34 2.55 5.29
CA ARG A 43 7.85 3.93 5.25
C ARG A 43 8.30 4.30 3.83
N GLY A 44 7.47 5.08 3.13
CA GLY A 44 7.71 5.53 1.75
C GLY A 44 7.59 4.43 0.68
N LEU A 45 7.10 3.25 1.03
CA LEU A 45 7.03 2.09 0.14
C LEU A 45 5.68 1.39 0.30
N MET A 46 5.16 0.82 -0.79
CA MET A 46 4.08 -0.17 -0.76
C MET A 46 4.66 -1.53 -1.07
N ARG A 47 4.47 -2.48 -0.15
CA ARG A 47 4.91 -3.86 -0.27
C ARG A 47 3.76 -4.72 -0.78
N LEU A 48 3.97 -5.36 -1.92
CA LEU A 48 2.99 -6.19 -2.61
C LEU A 48 3.19 -7.65 -2.20
N SER A 49 2.17 -8.48 -2.45
CA SER A 49 2.20 -9.89 -2.08
C SER A 49 3.12 -10.74 -2.98
N THR A 50 3.35 -10.31 -4.22
CA THR A 50 4.18 -11.02 -5.20
C THR A 50 5.05 -10.05 -6.00
N PRO A 51 6.23 -10.49 -6.49
CA PRO A 51 7.09 -9.64 -7.32
C PRO A 51 6.44 -9.28 -8.66
N GLN A 52 5.58 -10.14 -9.20
CA GLN A 52 4.81 -9.88 -10.42
C GLN A 52 3.82 -8.74 -10.22
N ALA A 53 3.12 -8.73 -9.08
CA ALA A 53 2.23 -7.63 -8.72
C ALA A 53 3.00 -6.30 -8.56
N ALA A 54 4.17 -6.35 -7.91
CA ALA A 54 5.01 -5.17 -7.77
C ALA A 54 5.50 -4.63 -9.13
N ALA A 55 5.88 -5.50 -10.05
CA ALA A 55 6.30 -5.11 -11.40
C ALA A 55 5.16 -4.47 -12.19
N ALA A 56 3.97 -5.08 -12.17
CA ALA A 56 2.79 -4.54 -12.84
C ALA A 56 2.37 -3.19 -12.24
N VAL A 57 2.43 -3.05 -10.91
CA VAL A 57 2.09 -1.79 -10.23
C VAL A 57 3.12 -0.70 -10.56
N SER A 58 4.41 -1.03 -10.61
CA SER A 58 5.46 -0.09 -11.01
C SER A 58 5.27 0.39 -12.45
N ASP A 59 4.95 -0.52 -13.37
CA ASP A 59 4.66 -0.20 -14.77
C ASP A 59 3.41 0.68 -14.90
N ALA A 60 2.32 0.31 -14.21
CA ALA A 60 1.08 1.06 -14.27
C ALA A 60 1.20 2.46 -13.65
N THR A 61 1.85 2.59 -12.50
CA THR A 61 1.95 3.85 -11.74
C THR A 61 3.14 4.71 -12.14
N GLY A 62 4.11 4.16 -12.88
CA GLY A 62 5.38 4.81 -13.19
C GLY A 62 6.30 5.00 -11.99
N LEU A 63 5.99 4.39 -10.84
CA LEU A 63 6.76 4.53 -9.61
C LEU A 63 7.90 3.50 -9.56
N PRO A 64 9.09 3.86 -9.06
CA PRO A 64 10.24 2.95 -9.06
C PRO A 64 10.02 1.75 -8.11
N MET A 65 10.47 0.56 -8.52
CA MET A 65 10.54 -0.60 -7.63
C MET A 65 11.73 -0.50 -6.68
N ALA A 66 11.54 -1.02 -5.47
CA ALA A 66 12.59 -1.23 -4.50
C ALA A 66 13.47 -2.43 -4.89
N PRO A 67 14.72 -2.53 -4.36
CA PRO A 67 15.64 -3.62 -4.66
C PRO A 67 15.17 -5.00 -4.17
N ASP A 68 14.17 -5.07 -3.29
CA ASP A 68 13.56 -6.33 -2.83
C ASP A 68 12.60 -6.95 -3.88
N HIS A 69 12.36 -6.26 -5.01
CA HIS A 69 11.51 -6.67 -6.12
C HIS A 69 10.02 -6.94 -5.78
N VAL A 70 9.61 -6.77 -4.54
CA VAL A 70 8.21 -6.90 -4.09
C VAL A 70 7.64 -5.59 -3.53
N SER A 71 8.45 -4.55 -3.44
CA SER A 71 8.03 -3.23 -2.96
C SER A 71 8.16 -2.18 -4.05
N VAL A 72 7.23 -1.23 -4.09
CA VAL A 72 7.20 -0.11 -5.03
C VAL A 72 7.19 1.18 -4.23
N ALA A 73 7.85 2.22 -4.75
CA ALA A 73 7.81 3.54 -4.15
C ALA A 73 6.38 4.05 -4.04
N LEU A 74 6.14 4.80 -2.96
CA LEU A 74 4.85 5.41 -2.69
C LEU A 74 4.86 6.85 -3.19
N PRO A 75 3.77 7.38 -3.78
CA PRO A 75 3.75 8.79 -4.16
C PRO A 75 3.86 9.68 -2.91
N GLN A 76 4.55 10.82 -3.04
CA GLN A 76 4.86 11.71 -1.92
C GLN A 76 3.61 12.17 -1.15
N ALA A 77 2.47 12.32 -1.83
CA ALA A 77 1.19 12.65 -1.21
C ALA A 77 0.72 11.61 -0.19
N LEU A 78 1.12 10.34 -0.35
CA LEU A 78 0.77 9.26 0.55
C LEU A 78 1.92 8.87 1.49
N ALA A 79 3.11 9.44 1.32
CA ALA A 79 4.27 9.13 2.14
C ALA A 79 4.01 9.42 3.63
N LEU A 80 3.41 10.57 3.96
CA LEU A 80 3.05 10.92 5.34
C LEU A 80 2.07 9.89 5.94
N HIS A 81 1.06 9.49 5.17
CA HIS A 81 0.10 8.48 5.62
C HIS A 81 0.78 7.13 5.84
N ALA A 82 1.64 6.69 4.93
CA ALA A 82 2.39 5.45 5.08
C ALA A 82 3.34 5.48 6.28
N GLU A 83 3.93 6.64 6.60
CA GLU A 83 4.72 6.82 7.82
C GLU A 83 3.87 6.70 9.08
N GLU A 84 2.70 7.33 9.14
CA GLU A 84 1.78 7.21 10.28
C GLU A 84 1.34 5.75 10.49
N VAL A 85 1.00 5.05 9.40
CA VAL A 85 0.61 3.64 9.43
C VAL A 85 1.76 2.74 9.88
N ALA A 86 2.96 2.94 9.35
CA ALA A 86 4.14 2.18 9.74
C ALA A 86 4.52 2.44 11.20
N SER A 87 4.43 3.70 11.65
CA SER A 87 4.73 4.11 13.02
C SER A 87 3.73 3.53 14.03
N ALA A 88 2.43 3.60 13.72
CA ALA A 88 1.37 3.00 14.53
C ALA A 88 1.54 1.47 14.67
N ARG A 89 2.03 0.82 13.61
CA ARG A 89 2.30 -0.62 13.61
C ARG A 89 3.53 -0.97 14.45
N GLY A 90 4.61 -0.19 14.34
CA GLY A 90 5.80 -0.32 15.20
C GLY A 90 5.46 -0.16 16.68
N TYR A 91 4.54 0.75 17.02
CA TYR A 91 4.08 0.94 18.40
C TYR A 91 3.29 -0.27 18.94
N ARG A 92 2.45 -0.92 18.12
CA ARG A 92 1.73 -2.15 18.53
C ARG A 92 2.67 -3.34 18.76
N THR A 93 3.74 -3.48 17.98
CA THR A 93 4.72 -4.55 18.19
C THR A 93 5.57 -4.31 19.45
N GLY A 94 5.82 -3.05 19.81
CA GLY A 94 6.51 -2.70 21.06
C GLY A 94 5.66 -2.88 22.33
N ALA A 95 4.33 -2.66 22.24
CA ALA A 95 3.44 -2.72 23.40
C ALA A 95 3.09 -4.13 23.89
N ALA A 96 3.48 -5.19 23.18
CA ALA A 96 3.30 -6.58 23.61
C ALA A 96 4.50 -7.16 24.38
N ALA A 97 5.52 -6.33 24.66
CA ALA A 97 6.68 -6.69 25.47
C ALA A 97 6.80 -5.72 26.66
N GLY A 98 5.88 -5.84 27.62
CA GLY A 98 5.87 -5.05 28.87
C GLY A 98 5.06 -5.74 29.94
#